data_AF-A0A938WLK0-F1
#
_entry.id   AF-A0A938WLK0-F1
#
_cell.length_a   1.000
_cell.length_b   1.000
_cell.length_c   1.000
_cell.angle_alpha   90.00
_cell.angle_beta   90.00
_cell.angle_gamma   90.00
#
_symmetry.space_group_name_H-M   'P 1'
#
loop_
_entity.id
_entity.type
_entity.pdbx_description
1 polymer ?
#
loop_
_entity_poly.entity_id
_entity_poly.type
_entity_poly.pdbx_seq_one_letter_code
_entity_poly.pdbx_strand_id
1 'polypeptide(L)'
;MKKMITFIALAFMALSMTAQESTTVTVHVDGSRLEDLLTDEQKAGVTNLKITGSLAEEDYAYLRNSLFDRLDTLDLLDADIDTLPAHAFHCTLHTPKENGRRVLLPKKIKHLSDYSLSVECVGRYNVTGFECIFELAGKYPTLGRFVYNGRDWYVQNERVTRVVPSIGNKYCKYDDGRVYSKDGTVLYFSPISYYEAGTYSYLAKDGTRTIYANCYEGMLMSGKLIIPESVDSIGDRAFAYIKWNLPTRYSREWYAPEPSLVCMASVPPRLGDDVFLTDGDPQAVYVPLESIGLYEQAEGWKELSINQIIYADIKDLQGDPGDLSVVDGGEAYTLQSSKPISRVVCYSVGGQMLRDVPVMAETVVIAKSEIPGPYMLVRIYFDDGKGQVVKLSR
;
A
#
# COMPACT_ATOMS: atom_id res chain seq x y z
N MET A 1 -16.78 -69.32 14.88
CA MET A 1 -16.48 -67.89 14.71
C MET A 1 -15.99 -67.63 13.29
N LYS A 2 -16.88 -67.20 12.38
CA LYS A 2 -16.54 -66.65 11.07
C LYS A 2 -17.35 -65.37 10.93
N LYS A 3 -16.69 -64.22 10.95
CA LYS A 3 -17.31 -62.90 10.88
C LYS A 3 -17.71 -62.64 9.42
N MET A 4 -19.00 -62.46 9.17
CA MET A 4 -19.51 -61.86 7.93
C MET A 4 -19.19 -60.36 7.97
N ILE A 5 -18.42 -59.90 6.98
CA ILE A 5 -18.15 -58.49 6.75
C ILE A 5 -19.22 -57.99 5.77
N THR A 6 -20.09 -57.12 6.26
CA THR A 6 -21.10 -56.42 5.48
C THR A 6 -20.44 -55.27 4.70
N PHE A 7 -20.46 -55.31 3.37
CA PHE A 7 -20.06 -54.19 2.53
C PHE A 7 -21.19 -53.15 2.48
N ILE A 8 -20.97 -51.98 3.08
CA ILE A 8 -21.82 -50.79 2.91
C ILE A 8 -21.36 -50.10 1.62
N ALA A 9 -22.21 -50.10 0.59
CA ALA A 9 -22.02 -49.30 -0.61
C ALA A 9 -22.32 -47.83 -0.26
N LEU A 10 -21.27 -47.01 -0.15
CA LEU A 10 -21.40 -45.55 -0.11
C LEU A 10 -21.87 -45.06 -1.49
N ALA A 11 -23.09 -44.55 -1.57
CA ALA A 11 -23.54 -43.77 -2.71
C ALA A 11 -22.84 -42.39 -2.68
N PHE A 12 -21.81 -42.23 -3.51
CA PHE A 12 -21.27 -40.92 -3.86
C PHE A 12 -22.31 -40.19 -4.73
N MET A 13 -23.13 -39.35 -4.12
CA MET A 13 -23.92 -38.36 -4.85
C MET A 13 -22.94 -37.27 -5.29
N ALA A 14 -22.31 -37.47 -6.45
CA ALA A 14 -21.55 -36.44 -7.12
C ALA A 14 -22.54 -35.35 -7.56
N LEU A 15 -22.68 -34.31 -6.73
CA LEU A 15 -23.16 -33.01 -7.18
C LEU A 15 -22.16 -32.53 -8.23
N SER A 16 -22.45 -32.82 -9.49
CA SER A 16 -21.78 -32.17 -10.61
C SER A 16 -22.20 -30.70 -10.56
N MET A 17 -21.35 -29.88 -9.94
CA MET A 17 -21.29 -28.47 -10.29
C MET A 17 -20.84 -28.42 -11.76
N THR A 18 -21.79 -28.36 -12.68
CA THR A 18 -21.51 -27.89 -14.03
C THR A 18 -21.02 -26.45 -13.89
N ALA A 19 -19.72 -26.22 -14.04
CA ALA A 19 -19.21 -24.89 -14.33
C ALA A 19 -19.96 -24.42 -15.58
N GLN A 20 -20.82 -23.41 -15.45
CA GLN A 20 -21.45 -22.81 -16.62
C GLN A 20 -20.33 -22.23 -17.47
N GLU A 21 -20.12 -22.77 -18.67
CA GLU A 21 -19.17 -22.20 -19.63
C GLU A 21 -19.58 -20.75 -19.89
N SER A 22 -18.83 -19.79 -19.33
CA SER A 22 -19.13 -18.38 -19.53
C SER A 22 -18.77 -18.02 -20.97
N THR A 23 -19.78 -17.83 -21.82
CA THR A 23 -19.54 -17.45 -23.22
C THR A 23 -18.99 -16.02 -23.28
N THR A 24 -17.86 -15.83 -23.96
CA THR A 24 -17.30 -14.49 -24.19
C THR A 24 -17.86 -13.92 -25.49
N VAL A 25 -18.47 -12.74 -25.42
CA VAL A 25 -18.89 -11.98 -26.60
C VAL A 25 -17.70 -11.18 -27.10
N THR A 26 -17.39 -11.26 -28.39
CA THR A 26 -16.28 -10.51 -29.00
C THR A 26 -16.82 -9.56 -30.06
N VAL A 27 -16.41 -8.29 -30.01
CA VAL A 27 -16.79 -7.25 -30.97
C VAL A 27 -15.56 -6.48 -31.46
N HIS A 28 -15.66 -5.94 -32.66
CA HIS A 28 -14.66 -5.06 -33.26
C HIS A 28 -15.29 -3.69 -33.48
N VAL A 29 -14.78 -2.67 -32.79
CA VAL A 29 -15.29 -1.30 -32.84
C VAL A 29 -14.36 -0.48 -33.73
N ASP A 30 -14.85 -0.07 -34.90
CA ASP A 30 -14.14 0.78 -35.85
C ASP A 30 -15.16 1.67 -36.58
N GLY A 31 -15.45 2.84 -36.00
CA GLY A 31 -16.41 3.82 -36.52
C GLY A 31 -17.90 3.52 -36.29
N SER A 32 -18.26 2.30 -35.88
CA SER A 32 -19.63 1.94 -35.45
C SER A 32 -19.76 1.98 -33.93
N ARG A 33 -20.92 2.36 -33.38
CA ARG A 33 -21.12 2.40 -31.93
C ARG A 33 -21.12 0.99 -31.35
N LEU A 34 -20.48 0.80 -30.20
CA LEU A 34 -20.45 -0.47 -29.46
C LEU A 34 -21.85 -1.02 -29.20
N GLU A 35 -22.79 -0.14 -28.86
CA GLU A 35 -24.20 -0.50 -28.64
C GLU A 35 -24.85 -1.17 -29.86
N ASP A 36 -24.50 -0.74 -31.07
CA ASP A 36 -25.11 -1.24 -32.30
C ASP A 36 -24.49 -2.58 -32.75
N LEU A 37 -23.36 -2.98 -32.15
CA LEU A 37 -22.66 -4.23 -32.44
C LEU A 37 -23.12 -5.40 -31.57
N LEU A 38 -23.98 -5.15 -30.58
CA LEU A 38 -24.51 -6.18 -29.67
C LEU A 38 -26.00 -6.45 -29.99
N THR A 39 -26.40 -7.72 -29.96
CA THR A 39 -27.83 -8.09 -30.02
C THR A 39 -28.53 -7.74 -28.72
N ASP A 40 -29.87 -7.66 -28.72
CA ASP A 40 -30.65 -7.37 -27.51
C ASP A 40 -30.42 -8.41 -26.40
N GLU A 41 -30.27 -9.69 -26.76
CA GLU A 41 -29.93 -10.76 -25.81
C GLU A 41 -28.54 -10.56 -25.21
N GLN A 42 -27.56 -10.15 -26.02
CA GLN A 42 -26.20 -9.85 -25.54
C GLN A 42 -26.20 -8.63 -24.61
N LYS A 43 -26.91 -7.55 -24.98
CA LYS A 43 -27.08 -6.36 -24.13
C LYS A 43 -27.68 -6.73 -22.77
N ALA A 44 -28.64 -7.64 -22.75
CA ALA A 44 -29.33 -8.08 -21.55
C ALA A 44 -28.47 -8.99 -20.64
N GLY A 45 -27.62 -9.84 -21.22
CA GLY A 45 -27.00 -10.96 -20.49
C GLY A 45 -25.48 -11.06 -20.53
N VAL A 46 -24.77 -10.18 -21.24
CA VAL A 46 -23.30 -10.30 -21.37
C VAL A 46 -22.61 -10.12 -20.02
N THR A 47 -21.74 -11.08 -19.67
CA THR A 47 -20.86 -11.00 -18.50
C THR A 47 -19.38 -11.01 -18.88
N ASN A 48 -19.00 -11.52 -20.05
CA ASN A 48 -17.62 -11.48 -20.54
C ASN A 48 -17.60 -10.87 -21.93
N LEU A 49 -16.94 -9.72 -22.06
CA LEU A 49 -16.89 -8.94 -23.29
C LEU A 49 -15.43 -8.72 -23.71
N LYS A 50 -15.11 -9.03 -24.96
CA LYS A 50 -13.84 -8.70 -25.60
C LYS A 50 -14.09 -7.63 -26.66
N ILE A 51 -13.30 -6.57 -26.61
CA ILE A 51 -13.36 -5.47 -27.58
C ILE A 51 -12.00 -5.33 -28.27
N THR A 52 -12.04 -5.21 -29.58
CA THR A 52 -10.89 -4.85 -30.43
C THR A 52 -11.19 -3.57 -31.21
N GLY A 53 -10.19 -2.95 -31.80
CA GLY A 53 -10.35 -1.65 -32.49
C GLY A 53 -10.35 -0.48 -31.50
N SER A 54 -10.96 0.65 -31.88
CA SER A 54 -10.96 1.90 -31.11
C SER A 54 -12.32 2.18 -30.48
N LEU A 55 -12.36 2.86 -29.33
CA LEU A 55 -13.59 3.30 -28.68
C LEU A 55 -13.70 4.83 -28.70
N ALA A 56 -14.86 5.34 -29.09
CA ALA A 56 -15.22 6.75 -28.95
C ALA A 56 -15.81 7.02 -27.54
N GLU A 57 -15.95 8.30 -27.18
CA GLU A 57 -16.49 8.69 -25.86
C GLU A 57 -17.90 8.11 -25.61
N GLU A 58 -18.72 8.03 -26.66
CA GLU A 58 -20.07 7.45 -26.61
C GLU A 58 -20.03 5.96 -26.23
N ASP A 59 -19.01 5.22 -26.67
CA ASP A 59 -18.84 3.81 -26.35
C ASP A 59 -18.42 3.62 -24.89
N TYR A 60 -17.52 4.47 -24.38
CA TYR A 60 -17.19 4.47 -22.96
C TYR A 60 -18.39 4.85 -22.10
N ALA A 61 -19.18 5.84 -22.52
CA ALA A 61 -20.42 6.20 -21.84
C ALA A 61 -21.41 5.02 -21.81
N TYR A 62 -21.56 4.30 -22.91
CA TYR A 62 -22.39 3.10 -22.96
C TYR A 62 -21.86 1.98 -22.06
N LEU A 63 -20.55 1.73 -22.06
CA LEU A 63 -19.91 0.79 -21.14
C LEU A 63 -20.25 1.14 -19.69
N ARG A 64 -19.96 2.36 -19.25
CA ARG A 64 -20.18 2.83 -17.87
C ARG A 64 -21.63 2.71 -17.43
N ASN A 65 -22.56 3.11 -18.29
CA ASN A 65 -23.95 3.30 -17.93
C ASN A 65 -24.83 2.07 -18.15
N SER A 66 -24.37 1.10 -18.96
CA SER A 66 -25.25 0.00 -19.40
C SER A 66 -24.65 -1.40 -19.25
N LEU A 67 -23.32 -1.55 -19.37
CA LEU A 67 -22.70 -2.88 -19.39
C LEU A 67 -21.80 -3.15 -18.18
N PHE A 68 -21.04 -2.17 -17.70
CA PHE A 68 -19.92 -2.43 -16.79
C PHE A 68 -20.34 -3.07 -15.46
N ASP A 69 -21.48 -2.68 -14.90
CA ASP A 69 -21.98 -3.28 -13.64
C ASP A 69 -22.38 -4.76 -13.79
N ARG A 70 -22.62 -5.28 -15.00
CA ARG A 70 -22.96 -6.70 -15.20
C ARG A 70 -21.78 -7.57 -15.61
N LEU A 71 -20.72 -6.96 -16.16
CA LEU A 71 -19.52 -7.68 -16.58
C LEU A 71 -18.78 -8.31 -15.39
N ASP A 72 -18.30 -9.52 -15.61
CA ASP A 72 -17.24 -10.18 -14.84
C ASP A 72 -15.88 -9.81 -15.45
N THR A 73 -15.79 -9.86 -16.79
CA THR A 73 -14.55 -9.55 -17.54
C THR A 73 -14.79 -8.60 -18.71
N LEU A 74 -13.92 -7.60 -18.84
CA LEU A 74 -13.76 -6.78 -20.04
C LEU A 74 -12.33 -6.92 -20.58
N ASP A 75 -12.17 -7.60 -21.71
CA ASP A 75 -10.87 -7.76 -22.39
C ASP A 75 -10.68 -6.67 -23.45
N LEU A 76 -9.73 -5.75 -23.19
CA LEU A 76 -9.29 -4.71 -24.12
C LEU A 76 -7.85 -4.91 -24.59
N LEU A 77 -7.22 -6.08 -24.37
CA LEU A 77 -5.79 -6.28 -24.63
C LEU A 77 -5.38 -5.93 -26.06
N ASP A 78 -6.24 -6.30 -27.01
CA ASP A 78 -6.05 -6.14 -28.45
C ASP A 78 -6.73 -4.89 -29.03
N ALA A 79 -7.29 -4.03 -28.16
CA ALA A 79 -7.86 -2.74 -28.58
C ALA A 79 -6.76 -1.75 -28.98
N ASP A 80 -7.06 -0.91 -29.97
CA ASP A 80 -6.17 0.14 -30.45
C ASP A 80 -6.36 1.43 -29.65
N ILE A 81 -5.98 1.34 -28.37
CA ILE A 81 -6.11 2.42 -27.39
C ILE A 81 -4.77 2.59 -26.70
N ASP A 82 -4.16 3.77 -26.85
CA ASP A 82 -2.94 4.13 -26.14
C ASP A 82 -3.17 5.16 -25.01
N THR A 83 -4.36 5.74 -24.95
CA THR A 83 -4.77 6.67 -23.89
C THR A 83 -6.21 6.37 -23.50
N LEU A 84 -6.46 6.10 -22.21
CA LEU A 84 -7.83 6.07 -21.71
C LEU A 84 -8.31 7.50 -21.47
N PRO A 85 -9.47 7.91 -22.02
CA PRO A 85 -9.99 9.25 -21.84
C PRO A 85 -10.38 9.51 -20.39
N ALA A 86 -10.57 10.79 -20.05
CA ALA A 86 -11.02 11.16 -18.73
C ALA A 86 -12.35 10.46 -18.43
N HIS A 87 -12.51 9.99 -17.20
CA HIS A 87 -13.72 9.27 -16.76
C HIS A 87 -14.03 7.97 -17.53
N ALA A 88 -13.10 7.36 -18.27
CA ALA A 88 -13.34 6.15 -19.08
C ALA A 88 -14.18 5.06 -18.35
N PHE A 89 -13.84 4.74 -17.10
CA PHE A 89 -14.54 3.79 -16.23
C PHE A 89 -15.18 4.44 -15.00
N HIS A 90 -15.44 5.75 -15.04
CA HIS A 90 -16.01 6.48 -13.90
C HIS A 90 -17.48 6.14 -13.65
N CYS A 91 -17.73 5.15 -12.79
CA CYS A 91 -19.08 4.68 -12.48
C CYS A 91 -19.20 4.14 -11.05
N THR A 92 -20.43 4.05 -10.56
CA THR A 92 -20.77 3.37 -9.31
C THR A 92 -21.25 1.94 -9.60
N LEU A 93 -20.60 0.97 -8.97
CA LEU A 93 -21.01 -0.43 -9.00
C LEU A 93 -22.15 -0.68 -8.03
N HIS A 94 -23.18 -1.36 -8.50
CA HIS A 94 -24.39 -1.71 -7.76
C HIS A 94 -24.45 -3.20 -7.45
N THR A 95 -23.80 -4.02 -8.27
CA THR A 95 -23.86 -5.48 -8.13
C THR A 95 -22.53 -6.03 -7.56
N PRO A 96 -22.52 -6.74 -6.42
CA PRO A 96 -21.32 -7.45 -5.98
C PRO A 96 -21.07 -8.70 -6.85
N LYS A 97 -19.80 -9.01 -7.08
CA LYS A 97 -19.33 -10.20 -7.81
C LYS A 97 -18.34 -10.96 -6.93
N GLU A 98 -18.48 -12.29 -6.84
CA GLU A 98 -17.65 -13.12 -5.95
C GLU A 98 -16.15 -12.88 -6.11
N ASN A 99 -15.67 -12.71 -7.34
CA ASN A 99 -14.26 -12.50 -7.68
C ASN A 99 -13.93 -11.05 -8.09
N GLY A 100 -14.84 -10.10 -7.82
CA GLY A 100 -14.77 -8.76 -8.39
C GLY A 100 -14.92 -8.76 -9.91
N ARG A 101 -14.61 -7.61 -10.52
CA ARG A 101 -14.59 -7.41 -11.98
C ARG A 101 -13.17 -7.30 -12.47
N ARG A 102 -12.89 -7.82 -13.66
CA ARG A 102 -11.56 -7.73 -14.27
C ARG A 102 -11.61 -6.99 -15.60
N VAL A 103 -10.73 -6.00 -15.75
CA VAL A 103 -10.51 -5.29 -17.01
C VAL A 103 -9.07 -5.56 -17.45
N LEU A 104 -8.89 -6.20 -18.60
CA LEU A 104 -7.56 -6.34 -19.20
C LEU A 104 -7.27 -5.06 -19.98
N LEU A 105 -6.34 -4.24 -19.49
CA LEU A 105 -6.03 -2.95 -20.11
C LEU A 105 -5.39 -3.15 -21.50
N PRO A 106 -5.60 -2.20 -22.43
CA PRO A 106 -4.95 -2.23 -23.73
C PRO A 106 -3.44 -2.38 -23.62
N LYS A 107 -2.85 -3.30 -24.41
CA LYS A 107 -1.42 -3.59 -24.35
C LYS A 107 -0.55 -2.37 -24.69
N LYS A 108 -1.08 -1.45 -25.50
CA LYS A 108 -0.39 -0.24 -25.97
C LYS A 108 -0.61 0.97 -25.06
N ILE A 109 -1.27 0.82 -23.90
CA ILE A 109 -1.58 1.93 -23.00
C ILE A 109 -0.32 2.71 -22.59
N LYS A 110 -0.37 4.03 -22.73
CA LYS A 110 0.69 4.99 -22.40
C LYS A 110 0.24 6.01 -21.36
N HIS A 111 -1.04 6.39 -21.39
CA HIS A 111 -1.59 7.40 -20.50
C HIS A 111 -2.97 7.01 -19.97
N LEU A 112 -3.19 7.29 -18.69
CA LEU A 112 -4.48 7.18 -18.01
C LEU A 112 -4.92 8.59 -17.63
N SER A 113 -5.95 9.11 -18.30
CA SER A 113 -6.43 10.48 -18.05
C SER A 113 -7.17 10.60 -16.72
N ASP A 114 -7.55 11.83 -16.35
CA ASP A 114 -8.24 12.15 -15.10
C ASP A 114 -9.43 11.21 -14.83
N TYR A 115 -9.50 10.62 -13.64
CA TYR A 115 -10.58 9.71 -13.22
C TYR A 115 -10.82 8.48 -14.12
N SER A 116 -9.90 8.16 -15.03
CA SER A 116 -10.13 7.14 -16.06
C SER A 116 -10.41 5.74 -15.50
N LEU A 117 -9.86 5.38 -14.34
CA LEU A 117 -10.08 4.10 -13.65
C LEU A 117 -10.80 4.29 -12.29
N SER A 118 -11.46 5.43 -12.08
CA SER A 118 -12.16 5.72 -10.84
C SER A 118 -13.42 4.88 -10.77
N VAL A 119 -13.49 3.90 -9.87
CA VAL A 119 -14.69 3.08 -9.71
C VAL A 119 -15.18 3.24 -8.28
N GLU A 120 -16.48 3.47 -8.13
CA GLU A 120 -17.15 3.59 -6.84
C GLU A 120 -18.07 2.40 -6.62
N CYS A 121 -18.60 2.22 -5.40
CA CYS A 121 -19.57 1.18 -5.10
C CYS A 121 -20.65 1.67 -4.15
N VAL A 122 -21.82 1.02 -4.20
CA VAL A 122 -22.88 1.25 -3.22
C VAL A 122 -22.59 0.52 -1.90
N GLY A 123 -22.73 1.23 -0.79
CA GLY A 123 -22.56 0.70 0.56
C GLY A 123 -21.54 1.48 1.37
N ARG A 124 -21.64 1.39 2.70
CA ARG A 124 -20.66 1.99 3.62
C ARG A 124 -19.98 0.85 4.38
N TYR A 125 -18.65 0.77 4.28
CA TYR A 125 -17.74 -0.10 5.03
C TYR A 125 -17.72 -1.59 4.64
N ASN A 126 -16.52 -2.17 4.50
CA ASN A 126 -16.25 -3.61 4.37
C ASN A 126 -17.08 -4.31 3.28
N VAL A 127 -17.24 -3.66 2.13
CA VAL A 127 -18.05 -4.17 1.03
C VAL A 127 -17.22 -5.12 0.16
N THR A 128 -17.49 -6.42 0.28
CA THR A 128 -16.83 -7.45 -0.52
C THR A 128 -17.48 -7.59 -1.90
N GLY A 129 -16.69 -8.02 -2.89
CA GLY A 129 -17.18 -8.29 -4.25
C GLY A 129 -17.39 -7.06 -5.15
N PHE A 130 -17.03 -5.87 -4.69
CA PHE A 130 -17.03 -4.65 -5.52
C PHE A 130 -15.64 -4.30 -6.08
N GLU A 131 -14.63 -5.13 -5.84
CA GLU A 131 -13.29 -4.92 -6.38
C GLU A 131 -13.32 -4.84 -7.91
N CYS A 132 -12.58 -3.88 -8.47
CA CYS A 132 -12.36 -3.75 -9.90
C CYS A 132 -10.85 -3.83 -10.18
N ILE A 133 -10.44 -4.92 -10.84
CA ILE A 133 -9.05 -5.25 -11.09
C ILE A 133 -8.71 -4.86 -12.54
N PHE A 134 -7.84 -3.87 -12.69
CA PHE A 134 -7.26 -3.48 -13.97
C PHE A 134 -5.92 -4.18 -14.16
N GLU A 135 -5.87 -5.10 -15.12
CA GLU A 135 -4.69 -5.90 -15.43
C GLU A 135 -3.84 -5.20 -16.49
N LEU A 136 -2.60 -4.86 -16.14
CA LEU A 136 -1.66 -4.14 -16.99
C LEU A 136 -0.69 -5.11 -17.68
N ALA A 137 -0.78 -5.22 -19.00
CA ALA A 137 0.15 -6.06 -19.78
C ALA A 137 1.46 -5.35 -20.19
N GLY A 138 1.43 -4.01 -20.25
CA GLY A 138 2.50 -3.17 -20.75
C GLY A 138 3.38 -2.53 -19.66
N LYS A 139 4.06 -1.44 -20.05
CA LYS A 139 4.74 -0.53 -19.12
C LYS A 139 3.72 0.16 -18.23
N TYR A 140 4.15 0.62 -17.05
CA TYR A 140 3.28 1.46 -16.23
C TYR A 140 3.01 2.80 -16.94
N PRO A 141 1.75 3.21 -17.10
CA PRO A 141 1.40 4.42 -17.84
C PRO A 141 1.71 5.69 -17.04
N THR A 142 1.75 6.81 -17.74
CA THR A 142 1.63 8.13 -17.10
C THR A 142 0.19 8.37 -16.65
N LEU A 143 0.01 9.23 -15.63
CA LEU A 143 -1.26 9.39 -14.94
C LEU A 143 -1.72 10.84 -14.98
N GLY A 144 -3.03 11.03 -15.18
CA GLY A 144 -3.75 12.25 -14.87
C GLY A 144 -4.15 12.30 -13.39
N ARG A 145 -5.06 13.19 -13.05
CA ARG A 145 -5.53 13.40 -11.67
C ARG A 145 -6.60 12.40 -11.30
N PHE A 146 -6.57 11.92 -10.06
CA PHE A 146 -7.61 11.07 -9.47
C PHE A 146 -7.91 9.82 -10.30
N VAL A 147 -6.91 9.24 -10.98
CA VAL A 147 -7.09 8.11 -11.91
C VAL A 147 -7.86 6.96 -11.26
N TYR A 148 -7.69 6.71 -9.96
CA TYR A 148 -8.19 5.50 -9.30
C TYR A 148 -9.35 5.73 -8.34
N ASN A 149 -9.66 6.97 -7.99
CA ASN A 149 -10.65 7.30 -6.98
C ASN A 149 -11.18 8.72 -7.16
N GLY A 150 -12.47 8.91 -6.92
CA GLY A 150 -13.09 10.23 -6.89
C GLY A 150 -12.52 11.12 -5.78
N ARG A 151 -12.73 12.44 -5.92
CA ARG A 151 -12.39 13.43 -4.88
C ARG A 151 -13.36 13.39 -3.70
N ASP A 152 -14.57 12.87 -3.91
CA ASP A 152 -15.70 13.05 -3.00
C ASP A 152 -15.52 12.39 -1.63
N TRP A 153 -16.02 13.06 -0.61
CA TRP A 153 -15.66 12.87 0.80
C TRP A 153 -16.69 12.06 1.60
N TYR A 154 -17.93 11.99 1.11
CA TYR A 154 -19.06 11.42 1.85
C TYR A 154 -19.07 9.90 1.91
N VAL A 155 -18.24 9.30 1.09
CA VAL A 155 -18.08 7.87 1.02
C VAL A 155 -16.63 7.62 1.39
N GLN A 156 -16.42 7.00 2.55
CA GLN A 156 -15.15 6.36 2.89
C GLN A 156 -14.98 5.13 1.97
N ASN A 157 -15.08 5.36 0.67
CA ASN A 157 -14.96 4.35 -0.36
C ASN A 157 -13.52 3.93 -0.34
N GLU A 158 -13.31 2.81 0.33
CA GLU A 158 -12.30 1.84 -0.05
C GLU A 158 -12.02 1.98 -1.56
N ARG A 159 -10.80 2.36 -1.94
CA ARG A 159 -10.31 2.32 -3.33
C ARG A 159 -10.49 0.88 -3.86
N VAL A 160 -11.67 0.62 -4.41
CA VAL A 160 -12.07 -0.68 -4.96
C VAL A 160 -11.31 -0.99 -6.25
N THR A 161 -10.77 0.05 -6.89
CA THR A 161 -9.85 -0.07 -8.02
C THR A 161 -8.51 -0.63 -7.58
N ARG A 162 -8.13 -1.76 -8.18
CA ARG A 162 -6.81 -2.39 -8.04
C ARG A 162 -6.12 -2.42 -9.39
N VAL A 163 -4.86 -2.01 -9.44
CA VAL A 163 -4.02 -2.23 -10.62
C VAL A 163 -3.07 -3.38 -10.33
N VAL A 164 -3.03 -4.37 -11.22
CA VAL A 164 -2.12 -5.51 -11.11
C VAL A 164 -1.41 -5.72 -12.45
N PRO A 165 -0.11 -6.03 -12.47
CA PRO A 165 0.54 -6.45 -13.69
C PRO A 165 -0.01 -7.82 -14.14
N SER A 166 -0.14 -8.01 -15.45
CA SER A 166 -0.50 -9.29 -16.02
C SER A 166 0.52 -10.37 -15.67
N ILE A 167 0.09 -11.63 -15.75
CA ILE A 167 1.01 -12.77 -15.65
C ILE A 167 2.09 -12.60 -16.74
N GLY A 168 3.36 -12.68 -16.33
CA GLY A 168 4.50 -12.52 -17.24
C GLY A 168 4.82 -11.08 -17.66
N ASN A 169 4.24 -10.05 -17.02
CA ASN A 169 4.63 -8.66 -17.28
C ASN A 169 6.15 -8.47 -17.08
N LYS A 170 6.80 -7.91 -18.11
CA LYS A 170 8.25 -7.75 -18.19
C LYS A 170 8.76 -6.46 -17.53
N TYR A 171 7.87 -5.49 -17.28
CA TYR A 171 8.19 -4.14 -16.81
C TYR A 171 7.90 -3.95 -15.33
N CYS A 172 6.82 -4.56 -14.85
CA CYS A 172 6.33 -4.39 -13.48
C CYS A 172 6.36 -5.72 -12.73
N LYS A 173 6.40 -5.65 -11.40
CA LYS A 173 6.16 -6.79 -10.50
C LYS A 173 5.07 -6.42 -9.49
N TYR A 174 4.34 -7.43 -9.04
CA TYR A 174 3.38 -7.31 -7.97
C TYR A 174 3.96 -7.92 -6.71
N ASP A 175 4.01 -7.15 -5.63
CA ASP A 175 4.67 -7.56 -4.41
C ASP A 175 4.01 -6.86 -3.22
N ASP A 176 3.61 -7.64 -2.21
CA ASP A 176 2.92 -7.14 -1.02
C ASP A 176 1.71 -6.24 -1.34
N GLY A 177 0.88 -6.69 -2.30
CA GLY A 177 -0.31 -5.95 -2.71
C GLY A 177 -0.05 -4.72 -3.61
N ARG A 178 1.22 -4.36 -3.86
CA ARG A 178 1.64 -3.14 -4.56
C ARG A 178 2.24 -3.44 -5.92
N VAL A 179 2.28 -2.45 -6.80
CA VAL A 179 2.93 -2.55 -8.11
C VAL A 179 4.25 -1.79 -8.08
N TYR A 180 5.32 -2.48 -8.38
CA TYR A 180 6.66 -1.91 -8.49
C TYR A 180 7.22 -2.06 -9.90
N SER A 181 8.24 -1.29 -10.25
CA SER A 181 9.16 -1.62 -11.34
C SER A 181 9.79 -2.98 -11.14
N LYS A 182 10.27 -3.60 -12.23
CA LYS A 182 10.82 -4.96 -12.18
C LYS A 182 11.98 -5.11 -11.19
N ASP A 183 12.86 -4.11 -11.12
CA ASP A 183 13.97 -4.03 -10.17
C ASP A 183 13.52 -3.66 -8.74
N GLY A 184 12.31 -3.14 -8.56
CA GLY A 184 11.76 -2.73 -7.26
C GLY A 184 12.13 -1.32 -6.83
N THR A 185 12.79 -0.53 -7.67
CA THR A 185 13.25 0.81 -7.31
C THR A 185 12.15 1.88 -7.40
N VAL A 186 11.08 1.62 -8.16
CA VAL A 186 9.94 2.55 -8.31
C VAL A 186 8.67 1.87 -7.80
N LEU A 187 7.99 2.51 -6.84
CA LEU A 187 6.63 2.15 -6.44
C LEU A 187 5.63 2.88 -7.33
N TYR A 188 4.89 2.14 -8.15
CA TYR A 188 3.90 2.70 -9.07
C TYR A 188 2.51 2.82 -8.47
N PHE A 189 2.08 1.84 -7.69
CA PHE A 189 0.73 1.77 -7.15
C PHE A 189 0.72 1.10 -5.79
N SER A 190 -0.03 1.70 -4.86
CA SER A 190 -0.39 1.07 -3.59
C SER A 190 -1.91 0.96 -3.48
N PRO A 191 -2.45 -0.19 -3.03
CA PRO A 191 -3.88 -0.31 -2.74
C PRO A 191 -4.22 0.47 -1.47
N ILE A 192 -5.51 0.47 -1.10
CA ILE A 192 -5.98 0.98 0.19
C ILE A 192 -5.07 0.50 1.30
N SER A 193 -4.69 1.44 2.14
CA SER A 193 -4.02 1.14 3.38
C SER A 193 -4.96 1.39 4.55
N TYR A 194 -5.72 0.38 4.95
CA TYR A 194 -6.34 0.41 6.27
C TYR A 194 -5.26 0.08 7.29
N TYR A 195 -4.54 1.10 7.72
CA TYR A 195 -3.58 0.96 8.80
C TYR A 195 -4.35 1.07 10.11
N GLU A 196 -4.33 0.02 10.92
CA GLU A 196 -4.97 0.09 12.23
C GLU A 196 -4.42 1.30 13.00
N ALA A 197 -5.30 2.13 13.56
CA ALA A 197 -4.89 3.24 14.40
C ALA A 197 -4.01 2.69 15.54
N GLY A 198 -2.80 3.22 15.70
CA GLY A 198 -1.80 2.57 16.58
C GLY A 198 -0.60 1.95 15.85
N THR A 199 -0.66 1.79 14.52
CA THR A 199 0.39 1.08 13.76
C THR A 199 1.39 2.00 13.07
N TYR A 200 2.59 1.45 12.88
CA TYR A 200 3.66 2.01 12.05
C TYR A 200 3.65 1.27 10.72
N SER A 201 3.53 2.02 9.63
CA SER A 201 3.34 1.42 8.32
C SER A 201 4.26 2.03 7.29
N TYR A 202 5.12 1.19 6.73
CA TYR A 202 5.99 1.58 5.63
C TYR A 202 5.18 1.72 4.36
N LEU A 203 5.24 2.90 3.75
CA LEU A 203 4.55 3.23 2.51
C LEU A 203 5.15 2.47 1.32
N ALA A 204 6.48 2.36 1.30
CA ALA A 204 7.23 1.60 0.30
C ALA A 204 8.19 0.61 0.95
N LYS A 205 8.69 -0.36 0.18
CA LYS A 205 9.72 -1.30 0.64
C LYS A 205 11.08 -0.61 0.75
N ASP A 206 11.94 -1.15 1.60
CA ASP A 206 13.34 -0.75 1.63
C ASP A 206 14.01 -0.97 0.26
N GLY A 207 14.91 -0.07 -0.10
CA GLY A 207 15.52 0.00 -1.43
C GLY A 207 14.67 0.70 -2.50
N THR A 208 13.40 1.07 -2.21
CA THR A 208 12.60 1.92 -3.10
C THR A 208 13.26 3.31 -3.20
N ARG A 209 13.50 3.77 -4.43
CA ARG A 209 14.09 5.08 -4.74
C ARG A 209 13.04 6.11 -5.09
N THR A 210 11.98 5.71 -5.80
CA THR A 210 10.94 6.62 -6.28
C THR A 210 9.55 6.16 -5.86
N ILE A 211 8.78 7.07 -5.25
CA ILE A 211 7.32 6.95 -5.15
C ILE A 211 6.74 7.66 -6.37
N TYR A 212 6.03 6.93 -7.23
CA TYR A 212 5.54 7.46 -8.49
C TYR A 212 4.37 8.43 -8.32
N ALA A 213 4.07 9.17 -9.39
CA ALA A 213 2.96 10.11 -9.42
C ALA A 213 1.63 9.45 -9.02
N ASN A 214 0.78 10.22 -8.33
CA ASN A 214 -0.58 9.84 -7.89
C ASN A 214 -0.68 8.55 -7.04
N CYS A 215 0.44 7.98 -6.56
CA CYS A 215 0.45 6.67 -5.90
C CYS A 215 -0.56 6.57 -4.73
N TYR A 216 -0.63 7.64 -3.92
CA TYR A 216 -1.54 7.76 -2.78
C TYR A 216 -2.56 8.89 -2.91
N GLU A 217 -2.78 9.43 -4.12
CA GLU A 217 -3.67 10.58 -4.31
C GLU A 217 -5.10 10.31 -3.81
N GLY A 218 -5.63 11.23 -3.00
CA GLY A 218 -6.99 11.15 -2.50
C GLY A 218 -7.23 10.03 -1.49
N MET A 219 -6.19 9.34 -1.01
CA MET A 219 -6.35 8.20 -0.10
C MET A 219 -6.69 8.62 1.34
N LEU A 220 -7.54 7.85 1.99
CA LEU A 220 -7.74 7.91 3.44
C LEU A 220 -6.60 7.16 4.14
N MET A 221 -5.90 7.83 5.04
CA MET A 221 -4.68 7.38 5.70
C MET A 221 -4.81 7.41 7.22
N SER A 222 -4.17 6.47 7.91
CA SER A 222 -4.21 6.34 9.37
C SER A 222 -2.86 5.87 9.91
N GLY A 223 -2.61 6.11 11.20
CA GLY A 223 -1.37 5.70 11.87
C GLY A 223 -0.14 6.51 11.43
N LYS A 224 1.04 6.02 11.81
CA LYS A 224 2.32 6.62 11.42
C LYS A 224 2.79 6.02 10.10
N LEU A 225 2.91 6.86 9.09
CA LEU A 225 3.27 6.46 7.74
C LEU A 225 4.72 6.75 7.43
N ILE A 226 5.47 5.74 7.05
CA ILE A 226 6.92 5.84 6.91
C ILE A 226 7.31 5.83 5.43
N ILE A 227 7.88 6.94 4.96
CA ILE A 227 8.67 7.00 3.73
C ILE A 227 10.07 6.47 4.07
N PRO A 228 10.53 5.36 3.45
CA PRO A 228 11.84 4.77 3.74
C PRO A 228 13.01 5.73 3.45
N GLU A 229 14.13 5.51 4.14
CA GLU A 229 15.36 6.29 3.95
C GLU A 229 15.89 6.24 2.52
N SER A 230 15.66 5.14 1.81
CA SER A 230 16.16 4.94 0.45
C SER A 230 15.50 5.84 -0.60
N VAL A 231 14.35 6.46 -0.29
CA VAL A 231 13.58 7.26 -1.26
C VAL A 231 14.30 8.56 -1.57
N ASP A 232 14.56 8.82 -2.85
CA ASP A 232 15.22 10.02 -3.36
C ASP A 232 14.31 10.94 -4.18
N SER A 233 13.12 10.46 -4.58
CA SER A 233 12.17 11.21 -5.38
C SER A 233 10.72 10.80 -5.11
N ILE A 234 9.82 11.79 -5.08
CA ILE A 234 8.38 11.62 -4.93
C ILE A 234 7.71 12.35 -6.09
N GLY A 235 7.00 11.61 -6.94
CA GLY A 235 6.42 12.14 -8.18
C GLY A 235 5.17 12.98 -7.96
N ASP A 236 4.72 13.62 -9.04
CA ASP A 236 3.62 14.58 -9.04
C ASP A 236 2.40 14.04 -8.29
N ARG A 237 1.84 14.86 -7.39
CA ARG A 237 0.59 14.58 -6.68
C ARG A 237 0.58 13.26 -5.91
N ALA A 238 1.74 12.66 -5.62
CA ALA A 238 1.82 11.33 -4.99
C ALA A 238 1.07 11.27 -3.65
N PHE A 239 1.01 12.38 -2.91
CA PHE A 239 0.27 12.53 -1.65
C PHE A 239 -0.79 13.65 -1.72
N ALA A 240 -1.20 14.07 -2.93
CA ALA A 240 -2.19 15.12 -3.06
C ALA A 240 -3.54 14.65 -2.51
N TYR A 241 -4.22 15.50 -1.77
CA TYR A 241 -5.56 15.26 -1.22
C TYR A 241 -5.69 14.03 -0.33
N ILE A 242 -4.58 13.54 0.26
CA ILE A 242 -4.68 12.51 1.29
C ILE A 242 -5.47 13.04 2.48
N LYS A 243 -6.29 12.17 3.06
CA LYS A 243 -7.18 12.50 4.17
C LYS A 243 -6.71 11.72 5.38
N TRP A 244 -6.48 12.39 6.49
CA TRP A 244 -6.15 11.71 7.75
C TRP A 244 -7.42 11.22 8.43
N ASN A 245 -7.50 9.91 8.68
CA ASN A 245 -8.52 9.31 9.52
C ASN A 245 -8.19 9.60 10.99
N LEU A 246 -8.67 10.74 11.49
CA LEU A 246 -8.50 11.15 12.87
C LEU A 246 -9.47 10.36 13.78
N PRO A 247 -8.99 9.67 14.83
CA PRO A 247 -9.87 8.97 15.77
C PRO A 247 -10.85 9.95 16.42
N THR A 248 -12.15 9.82 16.13
CA THR A 248 -13.20 10.71 16.68
C THR A 248 -13.55 10.42 18.14
N ARG A 249 -12.90 9.43 18.77
CA ARG A 249 -13.10 9.06 20.18
C ARG A 249 -11.77 8.98 20.91
N TYR A 250 -11.54 9.94 21.80
CA TYR A 250 -10.53 9.87 22.85
C TYR A 250 -10.95 8.78 23.86
N SER A 251 -10.68 7.50 23.57
CA SER A 251 -10.75 6.47 24.63
C SER A 251 -9.39 6.40 25.31
N ARG A 252 -9.37 6.61 26.63
CA ARG A 252 -8.16 6.48 27.48
C ARG A 252 -7.45 5.11 27.36
N GLU A 253 -8.10 4.12 26.77
CA GLU A 253 -7.62 2.74 26.60
C GLU A 253 -6.84 2.49 25.30
N TRP A 254 -6.93 3.40 24.30
CA TRP A 254 -6.16 3.30 23.05
C TRP A 254 -5.36 4.58 22.83
N TYR A 255 -4.10 4.56 23.24
CA TYR A 255 -3.12 5.55 22.81
C TYR A 255 -2.77 5.27 21.34
N ALA A 256 -3.63 5.69 20.41
CA ALA A 256 -3.29 5.72 19.00
C ALA A 256 -2.44 6.97 18.76
N PRO A 257 -1.22 6.85 18.21
CA PRO A 257 -0.43 8.01 17.84
C PRO A 257 -1.22 8.84 16.83
N GLU A 258 -1.08 10.16 16.90
CA GLU A 258 -1.67 11.04 15.91
C GLU A 258 -1.18 10.64 14.50
N PRO A 259 -2.10 10.51 13.52
CA PRO A 259 -1.71 10.18 12.16
C PRO A 259 -0.68 11.17 11.64
N SER A 260 0.46 10.68 11.18
CA SER A 260 1.60 11.51 10.83
C SER A 260 2.43 10.87 9.73
N LEU A 261 3.02 11.72 8.89
CA LEU A 261 3.94 11.30 7.85
C LEU A 261 5.37 11.43 8.39
N VAL A 262 6.12 10.34 8.34
CA VAL A 262 7.50 10.23 8.76
C VAL A 262 8.35 10.02 7.51
N CYS A 263 9.30 10.90 7.24
CA CYS A 263 10.28 10.70 6.18
C CYS A 263 11.64 10.37 6.80
N MET A 264 12.13 9.15 6.55
CA MET A 264 13.39 8.67 7.13
C MET A 264 14.62 9.07 6.32
N ALA A 265 14.44 9.72 5.16
CA ALA A 265 15.55 10.12 4.30
C ALA A 265 16.32 11.29 4.94
N SER A 266 17.64 11.14 5.05
CA SER A 266 18.54 12.16 5.62
C SER A 266 18.75 13.36 4.68
N VAL A 267 18.47 13.18 3.39
CA VAL A 267 18.43 14.26 2.39
C VAL A 267 16.99 14.34 1.86
N PRO A 268 16.37 15.53 1.79
CA PRO A 268 14.99 15.67 1.32
C PRO A 268 14.82 15.05 -0.08
N PRO A 269 13.87 14.12 -0.26
CA PRO A 269 13.53 13.61 -1.59
C PRO A 269 13.13 14.73 -2.54
N ARG A 270 13.50 14.63 -3.82
CA ARG A 270 13.03 15.59 -4.82
C ARG A 270 11.54 15.44 -5.03
N LEU A 271 10.81 16.53 -4.96
CA LEU A 271 9.36 16.57 -5.16
C LEU A 271 9.03 16.91 -6.61
N GLY A 272 8.02 16.23 -7.15
CA GLY A 272 7.30 16.66 -8.34
C GLY A 272 6.31 17.78 -8.03
N ASP A 273 5.40 18.03 -8.96
CA ASP A 273 4.39 19.08 -8.82
C ASP A 273 3.27 18.64 -7.86
N ASP A 274 2.77 19.56 -7.04
CA ASP A 274 1.59 19.36 -6.18
C ASP A 274 1.65 18.14 -5.24
N VAL A 275 2.85 17.66 -4.85
CA VAL A 275 3.00 16.40 -4.08
C VAL A 275 2.12 16.36 -2.83
N PHE A 276 2.08 17.45 -2.07
CA PHE A 276 1.34 17.58 -0.81
C PHE A 276 0.14 18.53 -0.91
N LEU A 277 -0.40 18.73 -2.12
CA LEU A 277 -1.54 19.62 -2.34
C LEU A 277 -2.75 19.19 -1.48
N THR A 278 -3.32 20.10 -0.71
CA THR A 278 -4.47 19.86 0.17
C THR A 278 -5.42 21.06 0.17
N ASP A 279 -6.70 20.85 0.50
CA ASP A 279 -7.69 21.92 0.67
C ASP A 279 -7.63 22.58 2.07
N GLY A 280 -6.80 22.05 2.98
CA GLY A 280 -6.69 22.47 4.38
C GLY A 280 -5.27 22.81 4.82
N ASP A 281 -5.00 22.67 6.12
CA ASP A 281 -3.68 22.99 6.67
C ASP A 281 -2.58 22.08 6.10
N PRO A 282 -1.37 22.63 5.90
CA PRO A 282 -0.24 21.87 5.38
C PRO A 282 0.12 20.72 6.30
N GLN A 283 0.51 19.61 5.69
CA GLN A 283 0.81 18.37 6.40
C GLN A 283 2.05 18.54 7.30
N ALA A 284 1.97 18.08 8.54
CA ALA A 284 3.14 17.93 9.39
C ALA A 284 3.96 16.70 8.96
N VAL A 285 5.26 16.89 8.76
CA VAL A 285 6.19 15.81 8.42
C VAL A 285 7.27 15.71 9.49
N TYR A 286 7.55 14.48 9.91
CA TYR A 286 8.58 14.17 10.88
C TYR A 286 9.83 13.64 10.15
N VAL A 287 10.99 14.28 10.38
CA VAL A 287 12.27 13.96 9.73
C VAL A 287 13.40 13.75 10.76
N PRO A 288 14.54 13.12 10.40
CA PRO A 288 15.67 12.99 11.31
C PRO A 288 16.13 14.36 11.83
N LEU A 289 16.50 14.44 13.11
CA LEU A 289 16.85 15.69 13.79
C LEU A 289 17.93 16.46 13.04
N GLU A 290 18.97 15.74 12.61
CA GLU A 290 20.10 16.28 11.86
C GLU A 290 19.73 16.79 10.46
N SER A 291 18.56 16.41 9.94
CA SER A 291 18.11 16.73 8.58
C SER A 291 17.15 17.92 8.52
N ILE A 292 16.61 18.38 9.65
CA ILE A 292 15.59 19.45 9.71
C ILE A 292 16.00 20.66 8.87
N GLY A 293 17.22 21.17 9.06
CA GLY A 293 17.70 22.35 8.32
C GLY A 293 17.78 22.14 6.81
N LEU A 294 17.97 20.90 6.32
CA LEU A 294 17.93 20.59 4.89
C LEU A 294 16.50 20.60 4.36
N TYR A 295 15.55 20.03 5.11
CA TYR A 295 14.13 20.00 4.73
C TYR A 295 13.50 21.41 4.72
N GLU A 296 13.85 22.26 5.68
CA GLU A 296 13.38 23.66 5.75
C GLU A 296 13.88 24.53 4.59
N GLN A 297 14.93 24.08 3.88
CA GLN A 297 15.50 24.79 2.72
C GLN A 297 15.12 24.15 1.38
N ALA A 298 14.58 22.93 1.38
CA ALA A 298 14.26 22.22 0.16
C ALA A 298 12.92 22.68 -0.44
N GLU A 299 12.89 22.84 -1.77
CA GLU A 299 11.68 23.24 -2.49
C GLU A 299 10.52 22.25 -2.24
N GLY A 300 9.31 22.80 -2.06
CA GLY A 300 8.11 22.08 -1.64
C GLY A 300 8.12 21.61 -0.17
N TRP A 301 9.24 21.11 0.37
CA TRP A 301 9.33 20.72 1.78
C TRP A 301 9.26 21.91 2.73
N LYS A 302 9.88 23.05 2.36
CA LYS A 302 9.85 24.30 3.14
C LYS A 302 8.45 24.89 3.35
N GLU A 303 7.45 24.42 2.60
CA GLU A 303 6.05 24.84 2.70
C GLU A 303 5.27 24.01 3.74
N LEU A 304 5.88 22.94 4.26
CA LEU A 304 5.30 22.03 5.25
C LEU A 304 5.75 22.37 6.68
N SER A 305 5.03 21.84 7.66
CA SER A 305 5.48 21.86 9.06
C SER A 305 6.49 20.73 9.31
N ILE A 306 7.76 21.08 9.30
CA ILE A 306 8.86 20.13 9.54
C ILE A 306 9.10 19.96 11.03
N ASN A 307 9.03 18.72 11.50
CA ASN A 307 9.20 18.36 12.90
C ASN A 307 10.29 17.29 13.05
N GLN A 308 10.94 17.24 14.21
CA GLN A 308 11.88 16.16 14.52
C GLN A 308 11.13 14.86 14.75
N ILE A 309 11.66 13.73 14.25
CA ILE A 309 11.19 12.41 14.66
C ILE A 309 11.42 12.26 16.17
N ILE A 310 10.33 12.24 16.92
CA ILE A 310 10.36 11.86 18.33
C ILE A 310 10.09 10.35 18.37
N TYR A 311 11.13 9.56 18.62
CA TYR A 311 10.99 8.12 18.90
C TYR A 311 10.42 7.92 20.33
N ALA A 312 9.20 8.41 20.55
CA ALA A 312 8.33 7.92 21.60
C ALA A 312 7.58 6.70 21.05
N ASP A 313 7.35 5.70 21.88
CA ASP A 313 6.74 4.39 21.57
C ASP A 313 7.71 3.27 21.15
N ILE A 314 8.70 2.99 21.99
CA ILE A 314 8.98 1.58 22.28
C ILE A 314 8.21 1.30 23.56
N LYS A 315 7.16 0.46 23.49
CA LYS A 315 6.58 -0.10 24.71
C LYS A 315 7.67 -0.92 25.37
N ASP A 316 8.02 -0.59 26.61
CA ASP A 316 8.85 -1.44 27.46
C ASP A 316 8.27 -2.86 27.42
N LEU A 317 9.07 -3.85 27.00
CA LEU A 317 8.78 -5.22 27.38
C LEU A 317 8.97 -5.25 28.90
N GLN A 318 7.91 -5.58 29.64
CA GLN A 318 7.96 -5.77 31.10
C GLN A 318 9.05 -6.79 31.45
N GLY A 319 10.28 -6.31 31.67
CA GLY A 319 11.24 -6.96 32.54
C GLY A 319 10.94 -6.47 33.95
N ASP A 320 11.06 -7.36 34.94
CA ASP A 320 10.97 -6.96 36.34
C ASP A 320 11.90 -5.75 36.57
N PRO A 321 11.37 -4.60 37.04
CA PRO A 321 12.17 -3.42 37.29
C PRO A 321 13.14 -3.73 38.43
N GLY A 322 14.38 -4.05 38.08
CA GLY A 322 15.40 -4.40 39.08
C GLY A 322 16.64 -5.10 38.52
N ASP A 323 16.56 -5.72 37.35
CA ASP A 323 17.67 -6.56 36.86
C ASP A 323 18.72 -5.84 35.99
N LEU A 324 18.48 -4.60 35.56
CA LEU A 324 19.39 -3.85 34.69
C LEU A 324 19.34 -2.34 34.99
N SER A 325 20.51 -1.74 35.15
CA SER A 325 20.76 -0.30 35.27
C SER A 325 21.57 0.18 34.07
N VAL A 326 21.25 1.36 33.55
CA VAL A 326 21.99 1.99 32.45
C VAL A 326 22.53 3.33 32.93
N VAL A 327 23.84 3.51 32.87
CA VAL A 327 24.55 4.72 33.28
C VAL A 327 25.16 5.38 32.04
N ASP A 328 24.82 6.65 31.81
CA ASP A 328 25.46 7.47 30.78
C ASP A 328 26.77 8.08 31.35
N GLY A 329 27.90 7.66 30.80
CA GLY A 329 29.23 8.16 31.16
C GLY A 329 29.76 9.27 30.26
N GLY A 330 28.92 9.87 29.40
CA GLY A 330 29.33 10.86 28.41
C GLY A 330 29.72 10.23 27.08
N GLU A 331 30.87 9.57 27.02
CA GLU A 331 31.41 8.94 25.80
C GLU A 331 30.91 7.51 25.56
N ALA A 332 30.36 6.87 26.61
CA ALA A 332 29.87 5.50 26.56
C ALA A 332 28.74 5.27 27.56
N TYR A 333 27.88 4.29 27.27
CA TYR A 333 26.94 3.74 28.23
C TYR A 333 27.55 2.55 28.95
N THR A 334 27.32 2.49 30.25
CA THR A 334 27.60 1.29 31.06
C THR A 334 26.27 0.66 31.46
N LEU A 335 26.05 -0.58 31.02
CA LEU A 335 24.86 -1.35 31.37
C LEU A 335 25.28 -2.35 32.43
N GLN A 336 24.68 -2.26 33.61
CA GLN A 336 24.98 -3.09 34.78
C GLN A 336 23.76 -3.94 35.10
N SER A 337 23.94 -5.25 35.23
CA SER A 337 22.87 -6.17 35.57
C SER A 337 23.11 -6.82 36.93
N SER A 338 22.04 -7.12 37.65
CA SER A 338 22.07 -7.97 38.85
C SER A 338 22.34 -9.45 38.54
N LYS A 339 22.33 -9.82 37.25
CA LYS A 339 22.51 -11.18 36.73
C LYS A 339 23.58 -11.20 35.64
N PRO A 340 24.26 -12.34 35.42
CA PRO A 340 25.15 -12.49 34.29
C PRO A 340 24.43 -12.29 32.95
N ILE A 341 25.02 -11.44 32.10
CA ILE A 341 24.61 -11.21 30.73
C ILE A 341 25.26 -12.28 29.86
N SER A 342 24.44 -13.15 29.27
CA SER A 342 24.89 -14.22 28.37
C SER A 342 25.30 -13.65 27.01
N ARG A 343 24.51 -12.71 26.50
CA ARG A 343 24.63 -12.20 25.12
C ARG A 343 24.03 -10.81 24.97
N VAL A 344 24.63 -10.01 24.11
CA VAL A 344 24.13 -8.68 23.71
C VAL A 344 24.05 -8.61 22.20
N VAL A 345 22.89 -8.21 21.69
CA VAL A 345 22.62 -8.03 20.27
C VAL A 345 22.19 -6.60 20.02
N CYS A 346 22.89 -5.90 19.15
CA CYS A 346 22.60 -4.52 18.79
C CYS A 346 21.94 -4.47 17.41
N TYR A 347 20.93 -3.62 17.27
CA TYR A 347 20.23 -3.39 16.02
C TYR A 347 20.18 -1.90 15.67
N SER A 348 20.21 -1.60 14.37
CA SER A 348 19.87 -0.28 13.87
C SER A 348 18.38 -0.01 14.03
N VAL A 349 17.99 1.25 13.88
CA VAL A 349 16.57 1.66 13.84
C VAL A 349 15.79 1.00 12.69
N GLY A 350 16.48 0.57 11.62
CA GLY A 350 15.90 -0.19 10.51
C GLY A 350 15.78 -1.70 10.77
N GLY A 351 16.14 -2.19 11.97
CA GLY A 351 16.08 -3.61 12.32
C GLY A 351 17.26 -4.45 11.80
N GLN A 352 18.26 -3.82 11.16
CA GLN A 352 19.49 -4.50 10.76
C GLN A 352 20.30 -4.84 12.02
N MET A 353 20.73 -6.10 12.12
CA MET A 353 21.65 -6.52 13.18
C MET A 353 23.04 -5.90 12.96
N LEU A 354 23.49 -5.10 13.92
CA LEU A 354 24.78 -4.41 13.90
C LEU A 354 25.87 -5.24 14.56
N ARG A 355 25.51 -5.87 15.70
CA ARG A 355 26.46 -6.59 16.55
C ARG A 355 25.73 -7.72 17.27
N ASP A 356 26.45 -8.81 17.50
CA ASP A 356 25.98 -9.96 18.25
C ASP A 356 27.16 -10.55 19.01
N VAL A 357 27.21 -10.35 20.33
CA VAL A 357 28.39 -10.66 21.14
C VAL A 357 28.01 -11.40 22.43
N PRO A 358 28.69 -12.53 22.72
CA PRO A 358 28.64 -13.14 24.05
C PRO A 358 29.41 -12.27 25.06
N VAL A 359 28.84 -12.04 26.24
CA VAL A 359 29.42 -11.12 27.24
C VAL A 359 29.92 -11.87 28.48
N MET A 360 29.16 -12.82 29.01
CA MET A 360 29.47 -13.61 30.21
C MET A 360 29.93 -12.74 31.40
N ALA A 361 29.27 -11.60 31.61
CA ALA A 361 29.59 -10.65 32.67
C ALA A 361 28.33 -9.91 33.14
N GLU A 362 28.40 -9.29 34.31
CA GLU A 362 27.32 -8.46 34.87
C GLU A 362 27.33 -7.03 34.32
N THR A 363 28.31 -6.68 33.49
CA THR A 363 28.45 -5.34 32.93
C THR A 363 28.86 -5.40 31.46
N VAL A 364 28.24 -4.56 30.65
CA VAL A 364 28.65 -4.31 29.27
C VAL A 364 28.77 -2.82 29.03
N VAL A 365 29.82 -2.42 28.32
CA VAL A 365 30.06 -1.04 27.91
C VAL A 365 29.82 -0.91 26.41
N ILE A 366 29.10 0.13 26.01
CA ILE A 366 28.80 0.45 24.61
C ILE A 366 29.23 1.89 24.38
N ALA A 367 30.22 2.10 23.51
CA ALA A 367 30.66 3.44 23.16
C ALA A 367 29.59 4.14 22.31
N LYS A 368 29.37 5.45 22.53
CA LYS A 368 28.41 6.21 21.72
C LYS A 368 28.82 6.29 20.25
N SER A 369 30.11 6.18 19.96
CA SER A 369 30.64 6.03 18.60
C SER A 369 30.19 4.75 17.88
N GLU A 370 29.77 3.71 18.61
CA GLU A 370 29.21 2.48 18.04
C GLU A 370 27.75 2.63 17.60
N ILE A 371 27.09 3.75 17.94
CA ILE A 371 25.69 4.02 17.60
C ILE A 371 25.67 4.67 16.21
N PRO A 372 25.25 3.96 15.14
CA PRO A 372 25.43 4.41 13.77
C PRO A 372 24.47 5.54 13.36
N GLY A 373 23.40 5.76 14.14
CA GLY A 373 22.37 6.77 13.91
C GLY A 373 21.93 7.45 15.21
N PRO A 374 20.74 8.07 15.27
CA PRO A 374 20.28 8.77 16.47
C PRO A 374 20.09 7.81 17.66
N TYR A 375 19.77 6.55 17.38
CA TYR A 375 19.60 5.50 18.38
C TYR A 375 20.13 4.14 17.90
N MET A 376 20.38 3.27 18.87
CA MET A 376 20.63 1.85 18.68
C MET A 376 19.76 1.07 19.67
N LEU A 377 19.13 -0.01 19.19
CA LEU A 377 18.41 -0.95 20.04
C LEU A 377 19.38 -2.01 20.54
N VAL A 378 19.46 -2.19 21.86
CA VAL A 378 20.35 -3.17 22.47
C VAL A 378 19.51 -4.19 23.20
N ARG A 379 19.51 -5.42 22.68
CA ARG A 379 18.85 -6.58 23.27
C ARG A 379 19.85 -7.36 24.11
N ILE A 380 19.52 -7.53 25.38
CA ILE A 380 20.37 -8.13 26.40
C ILE A 380 19.71 -9.43 26.82
N TYR A 381 20.46 -10.51 26.77
CA TYR A 381 20.03 -11.84 27.22
C TYR A 381 20.76 -12.18 28.49
N PHE A 382 20.04 -12.67 29.49
CA PHE A 382 20.60 -13.17 30.74
C PHE A 382 20.79 -14.68 30.67
N ASP A 383 21.59 -15.23 31.58
CA ASP A 383 21.83 -16.69 31.67
C ASP A 383 20.57 -17.47 32.09
N ASP A 384 19.57 -16.83 32.68
CA ASP A 384 18.28 -17.44 33.04
C ASP A 384 17.31 -17.59 31.86
N GLY A 385 17.74 -17.21 30.65
CA GLY A 385 16.96 -17.27 29.42
C GLY A 385 15.98 -16.11 29.23
N LYS A 386 15.89 -15.17 30.18
CA LYS A 386 15.15 -13.92 30.01
C LYS A 386 15.98 -12.88 29.25
N GLY A 387 15.34 -11.80 28.82
CA GLY A 387 16.04 -10.69 28.21
C GLY A 387 15.32 -9.36 28.33
N GLN A 388 16.07 -8.29 28.16
CA GLN A 388 15.59 -6.91 28.18
C GLN A 388 16.08 -6.16 26.94
N VAL A 389 15.38 -5.10 26.58
CA VAL A 389 15.76 -4.23 25.46
C VAL A 389 15.92 -2.82 26.00
N VAL A 390 17.04 -2.18 25.67
CA VAL A 390 17.28 -0.77 25.97
C VAL A 390 17.54 0.01 24.69
N LYS A 391 17.11 1.27 24.67
CA LYS A 391 17.39 2.20 23.59
C LYS A 391 18.51 3.13 24.04
N LEU A 392 19.64 3.12 23.33
CA LEU A 392 20.77 4.01 23.58
C LEU A 392 20.80 5.09 22.51
N SER A 393 20.95 6.35 22.91
CA SER A 393 21.10 7.50 22.01
C SER A 393 22.56 7.80 21.74
N ARG A 394 22.87 8.35 20.58
CA ARG A 394 24.23 8.79 20.26
C ARG A 394 24.72 9.95 21.14
#